data_AF-A0A936VEK6-F1
#
_entry.id   AF-A0A936VEK6-F1
#
_cell.length_a   1.000
_cell.length_b   1.000
_cell.length_c   1.000
_cell.angle_alpha   90.00
_cell.angle_beta   90.00
_cell.angle_gamma   90.00
#
_symmetry.space_group_name_H-M   'P 1'
#
loop_
_entity.id
_entity.type
_entity.pdbx_description
1 polymer ?
#
loop_
_entity_poly.entity_id
_entity_poly.type
_entity_poly.pdbx_seq_one_letter_code
_entity_poly.pdbx_strand_id
1 'polypeptide(L)'
;MKLSIITAICVFVFSGLAVGQNRSVYTSTKTGSCRTIKQSSEGAGHYVGECPGTAGYKAQVLEDDLRQSINIITPAKKKFELDFWGFYSGFSTVGEKIEWRVKVAYRSH
;
A
#
# COMPACT_ATOMS: atom_id res chain seq x y z
N MET A 1 -13.41 -48.10 -15.29
CA MET A 1 -14.51 -47.29 -14.70
C MET A 1 -14.23 -46.80 -13.27
N LYS A 2 -13.87 -47.66 -12.30
CA LYS A 2 -13.60 -47.22 -10.91
C LYS A 2 -12.40 -46.27 -10.75
N LEU A 3 -11.35 -46.44 -11.56
CA LEU A 3 -10.15 -45.59 -11.52
C LEU A 3 -10.42 -44.15 -12.01
N SER A 4 -11.33 -43.98 -12.98
CA SER A 4 -11.69 -42.66 -13.55
C SER A 4 -12.56 -41.81 -12.62
N ILE A 5 -13.34 -42.44 -11.74
CA ILE A 5 -14.21 -41.76 -10.77
C ILE A 5 -13.37 -41.13 -9.65
N ILE A 6 -12.30 -41.81 -9.21
CA ILE A 6 -11.40 -41.32 -8.16
C ILE A 6 -10.63 -40.08 -8.65
N THR A 7 -10.19 -40.06 -9.90
CA THR A 7 -9.52 -38.90 -10.50
C THR A 7 -10.45 -37.69 -10.60
N ALA A 8 -11.72 -37.89 -10.96
CA ALA A 8 -12.70 -36.81 -11.03
C ALA A 8 -13.00 -36.18 -9.66
N ILE A 9 -13.06 -37.00 -8.59
CA ILE A 9 -13.30 -36.52 -7.23
C ILE A 9 -12.11 -35.70 -6.70
N CYS A 10 -10.87 -36.11 -6.99
CA CYS A 10 -9.69 -35.35 -6.56
C CYS A 10 -9.62 -33.94 -7.18
N VAL A 11 -10.07 -33.76 -8.44
CA VAL A 11 -10.04 -32.45 -9.10
C VAL A 11 -11.06 -31.48 -8.47
N PHE A 12 -12.22 -31.96 -8.04
CA PHE A 12 -13.25 -31.13 -7.39
C PHE A 12 -12.87 -30.71 -5.95
N VAL A 13 -12.14 -31.55 -5.20
CA VAL A 13 -11.75 -31.22 -3.81
C VAL A 13 -10.71 -30.09 -3.76
N PHE A 14 -9.86 -29.95 -4.79
CA PHE A 14 -8.84 -28.89 -4.83
C PHE A 14 -9.37 -27.51 -5.28
N SER A 15 -10.57 -27.42 -5.85
CA SER A 15 -11.11 -26.14 -6.33
C SER A 15 -11.61 -25.22 -5.19
N GLY A 16 -11.78 -25.75 -3.98
CA GLY A 16 -12.41 -25.04 -2.85
C GLY A 16 -11.51 -24.15 -1.99
N LEU A 17 -10.20 -24.09 -2.22
CA LEU A 17 -9.25 -23.38 -1.35
C LEU A 17 -8.94 -21.92 -1.75
N ALA A 18 -9.72 -21.32 -2.64
CA ALA A 18 -9.54 -19.90 -3.02
C ALA A 18 -10.22 -18.90 -2.07
N VAL A 19 -10.70 -19.34 -0.90
CA VAL A 19 -11.32 -18.46 0.11
C VAL A 19 -10.23 -17.80 0.95
N GLY A 20 -10.01 -16.50 0.73
CA GLY A 20 -9.08 -15.68 1.54
C GLY A 20 -7.96 -14.98 0.76
N GLN A 21 -8.10 -14.77 -0.55
CA GLN A 21 -7.07 -14.04 -1.31
C GLN A 21 -7.06 -12.56 -0.89
N ASN A 22 -5.89 -12.06 -0.48
CA ASN A 22 -5.67 -10.63 -0.29
C ASN A 22 -5.91 -9.92 -1.62
N ARG A 23 -6.67 -8.82 -1.61
CA ARG A 23 -6.87 -7.96 -2.76
C ARG A 23 -5.91 -6.79 -2.72
N SER A 24 -5.38 -6.41 -3.88
CA SER A 24 -4.60 -5.19 -4.04
C SER A 24 -5.53 -4.00 -4.28
N VAL A 25 -5.33 -2.94 -3.50
CA VAL A 25 -5.93 -1.61 -3.70
C VAL A 25 -4.78 -0.63 -3.87
N TYR A 26 -4.90 0.31 -4.80
CA TYR A 26 -3.81 1.22 -5.12
C TYR A 26 -4.17 2.66 -4.80
N THR A 27 -3.25 3.35 -4.13
CA THR A 27 -3.28 4.79 -3.90
C THR A 27 -2.25 5.45 -4.79
N SER A 28 -2.58 6.57 -5.44
CA SER A 28 -1.55 7.38 -6.08
C SER A 28 -0.83 8.28 -5.08
N THR A 29 0.49 8.40 -5.23
CA THR A 29 1.37 9.31 -4.45
C THR A 29 1.78 10.55 -5.24
N LYS A 30 1.21 10.75 -6.44
CA LYS A 30 1.43 11.98 -7.22
C LYS A 30 0.99 13.20 -6.40
N THR A 31 1.76 14.28 -6.48
CA THR A 31 1.49 15.53 -5.75
C THR A 31 0.03 15.98 -5.89
N GLY A 32 -0.52 15.98 -7.10
CA GLY A 32 -1.91 16.39 -7.35
C GLY A 32 -3.00 15.44 -6.81
N SER A 33 -2.63 14.23 -6.39
CA SER A 33 -3.54 13.26 -5.74
C SER A 33 -3.47 13.31 -4.21
N CYS A 34 -2.57 14.11 -3.65
CA CYS A 34 -2.33 14.20 -2.22
C CYS A 34 -2.66 15.62 -1.73
N ARG A 35 -3.14 15.71 -0.49
CA ARG A 35 -3.34 17.00 0.17
C ARG A 35 -1.99 17.52 0.66
N THR A 36 -1.53 18.64 0.13
CA THR A 36 -0.32 19.31 0.62
C THR A 36 -0.49 19.74 2.07
N ILE A 37 0.43 19.32 2.92
CA ILE A 37 0.49 19.67 4.35
C ILE A 37 1.56 20.73 4.59
N LYS A 38 2.72 20.58 3.94
CA LYS A 38 3.82 21.55 3.95
C LYS A 38 4.51 21.56 2.60
N GLN A 39 4.99 22.73 2.18
CA GLN A 39 5.81 22.87 1.00
C GLN A 39 6.70 24.12 1.15
N SER A 40 7.97 24.01 0.77
CA SER A 40 8.90 25.13 0.66
C SER A 40 9.75 24.97 -0.59
N SER A 41 10.18 26.10 -1.16
CA SER A 41 11.16 26.16 -2.25
C SER A 41 12.52 26.68 -1.78
N GLU A 42 12.68 26.94 -0.48
CA GLU A 42 13.95 27.37 0.10
C GLU A 42 14.95 26.20 0.11
N GLY A 43 16.23 26.52 -0.14
CA GLY A 43 17.30 25.51 -0.19
C GLY A 43 17.06 24.47 -1.29
N ALA A 44 17.10 23.19 -0.93
CA ALA A 44 16.82 22.09 -1.84
C ALA A 44 15.31 21.83 -2.05
N GLY A 45 14.44 22.62 -1.42
CA GLY A 45 13.01 22.38 -1.38
C GLY A 45 12.63 21.33 -0.34
N HIS A 46 11.36 21.37 0.05
CA HIS A 46 10.78 20.42 0.98
C HIS A 46 9.30 20.25 0.66
N TYR A 47 8.79 19.03 0.75
CA TYR A 47 7.38 18.72 0.56
C TYR A 47 6.87 17.65 1.51
N VAL A 48 5.65 17.87 2.03
CA VAL A 48 4.89 16.88 2.78
C VAL A 48 3.47 16.83 2.23
N GLY A 49 3.11 15.70 1.63
CA GLY A 49 1.78 15.43 1.09
C GLY A 49 1.09 14.29 1.82
N GLU A 50 -0.20 14.44 2.15
CA GLU A 50 -1.02 13.37 2.71
C GLU A 50 -1.95 12.80 1.63
N CYS A 51 -1.67 11.56 1.21
CA CYS A 51 -2.42 10.83 0.20
C CYS A 51 -3.47 9.93 0.86
N PRO A 52 -4.66 9.76 0.25
CA PRO A 52 -5.70 8.87 0.77
C PRO A 52 -5.23 7.41 0.77
N GLY A 53 -5.53 6.64 1.82
CA GLY A 53 -5.28 5.20 1.85
C GLY A 53 -6.58 4.39 1.79
N THR A 54 -6.50 3.15 2.26
CA THR A 54 -7.66 2.25 2.39
C THR A 54 -8.02 2.01 3.86
N ALA A 55 -9.29 1.69 4.15
CA ALA A 55 -9.76 1.34 5.49
C ALA A 55 -9.41 2.38 6.59
N GLY A 56 -9.41 3.67 6.24
CA GLY A 56 -9.07 4.77 7.15
C GLY A 56 -7.58 5.04 7.34
N TYR A 57 -6.70 4.23 6.74
CA TYR A 57 -5.27 4.52 6.67
C TYR A 57 -5.01 5.67 5.70
N LYS A 58 -3.88 6.34 5.87
CA LYS A 58 -3.35 7.33 4.93
C LYS A 58 -1.85 7.11 4.75
N ALA A 59 -1.33 7.60 3.65
CA ALA A 59 0.10 7.67 3.42
C ALA A 59 0.54 9.14 3.41
N GLN A 60 1.66 9.44 4.04
CA GLN A 60 2.29 10.75 3.96
C GLN A 60 3.58 10.61 3.18
N VAL A 61 3.64 11.26 2.02
CA VAL A 61 4.85 11.36 1.20
C VAL A 61 5.68 12.51 1.73
N LEU A 62 6.94 12.23 2.01
CA LEU A 62 7.94 13.19 2.43
C LEU A 62 8.94 13.35 1.31
N GLU A 63 9.36 14.58 1.06
CA GLU A 63 10.49 14.91 0.21
C GLU A 63 11.30 16.02 0.88
N ASP A 64 12.59 15.79 1.00
CA ASP A 64 13.54 16.77 1.52
C ASP A 64 14.90 16.47 0.90
N ASP A 65 15.55 17.49 0.35
CA ASP A 65 16.85 17.35 -0.31
C ASP A 65 16.86 16.23 -1.36
N LEU A 66 15.83 16.21 -2.21
CA LEU A 66 15.64 15.24 -3.31
C LEU A 66 15.62 13.77 -2.85
N ARG A 67 15.24 13.53 -1.59
CA ARG A 67 15.07 12.20 -1.00
C ARG A 67 13.65 12.01 -0.52
N GLN A 68 13.05 10.91 -0.92
CA GLN A 68 11.66 10.62 -0.59
C GLN A 68 11.53 9.49 0.44
N SER A 69 10.56 9.66 1.34
CA SER A 69 10.16 8.64 2.31
C SER A 69 8.65 8.63 2.47
N ILE A 70 8.12 7.58 3.12
CA ILE A 70 6.69 7.44 3.40
C ILE A 70 6.50 7.25 4.90
N ASN A 71 5.49 7.93 5.44
CA ASN A 71 4.88 7.54 6.70
C ASN A 71 3.50 6.93 6.45
N ILE A 72 3.14 5.91 7.22
CA ILE A 72 1.79 5.35 7.27
C ILE A 72 1.07 5.92 8.49
N ILE A 73 -0.10 6.50 8.27
CA ILE A 73 -0.96 7.03 9.33
C ILE A 73 -2.14 6.07 9.47
N THR A 74 -2.33 5.52 10.66
CA THR A 74 -3.42 4.58 10.94
C THR A 74 -4.75 5.30 11.15
N PRO A 75 -5.89 4.59 11.14
CA PRO A 75 -7.19 5.17 11.49
C PRO A 75 -7.22 5.81 12.87
N ALA A 76 -6.42 5.29 13.82
CA ALA A 76 -6.23 5.84 15.16
C ALA A 76 -5.26 7.04 15.20
N LYS A 77 -4.87 7.59 14.03
CA LYS A 77 -3.94 8.71 13.86
C LYS A 77 -2.51 8.44 14.35
N LYS A 78 -2.15 7.17 14.58
CA LYS A 78 -0.76 6.81 14.90
C LYS A 78 0.06 6.86 13.61
N LYS A 79 1.23 7.50 13.67
CA LYS A 79 2.19 7.57 12.58
C LYS A 79 3.22 6.45 12.72
N PHE A 80 3.53 5.78 11.61
CA PHE A 80 4.61 4.82 11.46
C PHE A 80 5.51 5.29 10.31
N GLU A 81 6.78 5.53 10.61
CA GLU A 81 7.75 6.02 9.63
C GLU A 81 8.44 4.82 8.98
N LEU A 82 8.52 4.80 7.65
CA LEU A 82 9.28 3.76 6.94
C LEU A 82 10.78 4.10 6.86
N ASP A 83 11.13 5.35 7.18
CA ASP A 83 12.51 5.86 7.32
C ASP A 83 13.47 5.45 6.19
N PHE A 84 13.02 5.60 4.94
CA PHE A 84 13.88 5.27 3.79
C PHE A 84 15.17 6.11 3.75
N TRP A 85 15.16 7.30 4.34
CA TRP A 85 16.33 8.17 4.47
C TRP A 85 17.46 7.52 5.28
N GLY A 86 17.13 6.72 6.30
CA GLY A 86 18.11 5.97 7.09
C GLY A 86 18.77 4.81 6.34
N PHE A 87 18.18 4.34 5.24
CA PHE A 87 18.68 3.20 4.47
C PHE A 87 19.40 3.59 3.17
N TYR A 88 19.08 4.75 2.60
CA TYR A 88 19.64 5.20 1.33
C TYR A 88 20.34 6.56 1.48
N SER A 89 21.61 6.62 1.09
CA SER A 89 22.46 7.80 1.28
C SER A 89 22.42 8.82 0.14
N GLY A 90 21.93 8.44 -1.05
CA GLY A 90 21.82 9.30 -2.22
C GLY A 90 20.39 9.81 -2.49
N PHE A 91 20.21 10.51 -3.61
CA PHE A 91 18.88 10.88 -4.10
C PHE A 91 18.00 9.64 -4.26
N SER A 92 16.75 9.74 -3.80
CA SER A 92 15.84 8.61 -3.75
C SER A 92 14.42 9.06 -4.04
N THR A 93 13.69 8.25 -4.79
CA THR A 93 12.29 8.49 -5.13
C THR A 93 11.44 7.30 -4.77
N VAL A 94 10.24 7.57 -4.28
CA VAL A 94 9.20 6.56 -4.09
C VAL A 94 8.31 6.57 -5.33
N GLY A 95 7.90 5.39 -5.79
CA GLY A 95 7.05 5.28 -6.98
C GLY A 95 5.71 5.99 -6.82
N GLU A 96 5.02 6.20 -7.95
CA GLU A 96 3.76 6.97 -8.02
C GLU A 96 2.52 6.26 -7.43
N LYS A 97 2.70 5.07 -6.87
CA LYS A 97 1.64 4.22 -6.33
C LYS A 97 2.07 3.51 -5.05
N ILE A 98 1.13 3.39 -4.12
CA ILE A 98 1.20 2.49 -2.96
C ILE A 98 0.21 1.35 -3.18
N GLU A 99 0.68 0.11 -3.05
CA GLU A 99 -0.18 -1.07 -3.00
C GLU A 99 -0.57 -1.38 -1.55
N TRP A 100 -1.87 -1.47 -1.31
CA TRP A 100 -2.45 -1.96 -0.07
C TRP A 100 -2.97 -3.38 -0.30
N ARG A 101 -2.44 -4.36 0.45
CA ARG A 101 -2.95 -5.73 0.43
C ARG A 101 -3.99 -5.88 1.55
N VAL A 102 -5.26 -5.94 1.17
CA VAL A 102 -6.39 -6.01 2.11
C VAL A 102 -7.01 -7.39 2.11
N LYS A 103 -7.42 -7.87 3.30
CA LYS A 103 -8.24 -9.07 3.40
C LYS A 103 -9.65 -8.76 2.87
N VAL A 104 -10.19 -9.66 2.05
CA VAL A 104 -11.60 -9.60 1.67
C VAL A 104 -12.40 -10.06 2.89
N ALA A 105 -13.11 -9.14 3.55
CA ALA A 105 -14.01 -9.50 4.63
C ALA A 105 -15.19 -10.28 4.04
N TYR A 106 -15.35 -11.54 4.42
CA TYR A 106 -16.53 -12.32 4.07
C TYR A 106 -17.69 -11.80 4.91
N ARG A 107 -18.61 -11.06 4.27
CA ARG A 107 -19.85 -10.61 4.92
C ARG A 107 -20.84 -11.75 4.81
N SER A 108 -20.96 -12.57 5.84
CA SER A 108 -22.09 -13.50 5.98
C SER A 108 -23.34 -12.67 6.22
N HIS A 109 -24.19 -12.57 5.21
CA HIS A 109 -25.59 -12.16 5.37
C HIS A 109 -26.42 -13.37 5.80
#